data_AF-A0A924XDV3-F1
#
_entry.id   AF-A0A924XDV3-F1
#
_cell.length_a   1.000
_cell.length_b   1.000
_cell.length_c   1.000
_cell.angle_alpha   90.00
_cell.angle_beta   90.00
_cell.angle_gamma   90.00
#
_symmetry.space_group_name_H-M   'P 1'
#
loop_
_entity.id
_entity.type
_entity.pdbx_description
1 polymer ?
#
loop_
_entity_poly.entity_id
_entity_poly.type
_entity_poly.pdbx_seq_one_letter_code
_entity_poly.pdbx_strand_id
1 'polypeptide(L)'
;MDLKKKLSRLRQSSAKTDEAVIDALSPVKSLEAPGLAGHGVAKPPDEVVSVSLQSTPGADISVNFAARAAVRAAEAAVIEMAIPVFAEKLEPEAVSGVVDTSGLDERALSIRSRLMQLAERKAKPKGVTVKAQKIPLPGSVRITDFGEVHIVAEAFAATHVQGNAALSRALGATGELVAKLALDPRLAAIDFRRALFIDTETTGLSHGAGTLPFLIGIAWHDGESLQLEQLVLRKPGEERPMLTLLAQRIAAASCIVSYNGKSFDWPLLRTRYVMNRLPVPEPAAHVDLLHCARRVYKRRLTCVQLTELERQVLGLERVDDVGGAEIPVVYTDFLRSGDASAMTGVLTHNAHDLVSLVALLGVLVDKLESASDADDVRDQLALAELSVRAGDGDRAHAFASTASLGANEVSAPALALMAGVHKKRREYSTAVVALERAVAISDEEAAPRLHLELAKLYERYLRNPSRALEHARAAMFAEPELANAKRIQRLSISASHLMLPLDLDP
;
A
#
# COMPACT_ATOMS: atom_id res chain seq x y z
N MET A 1 33.44 -41.19 -13.45
CA MET A 1 32.99 -41.63 -14.79
C MET A 1 31.65 -42.33 -14.58
N ASP A 2 30.50 -41.86 -15.02
CA ASP A 2 30.23 -41.30 -16.34
C ASP A 2 28.98 -40.39 -16.30
N LEU A 3 29.16 -39.15 -15.79
CA LEU A 3 28.18 -38.07 -15.94
C LEU A 3 28.07 -37.56 -17.39
N LYS A 4 29.02 -37.95 -18.27
CA LYS A 4 29.03 -37.58 -19.69
C LYS A 4 28.07 -38.44 -20.52
N LYS A 5 27.85 -39.72 -20.18
CA LYS A 5 26.82 -40.54 -20.87
C LYS A 5 25.38 -40.09 -20.61
N LYS A 6 25.05 -39.58 -19.41
CA LYS A 6 23.68 -39.13 -19.09
C LYS A 6 23.31 -37.78 -19.76
N LEU A 7 24.28 -36.90 -20.02
CA LEU A 7 24.04 -35.64 -20.76
C LEU A 7 23.84 -35.83 -22.27
N SER A 8 24.32 -36.93 -22.87
CA SER A 8 24.17 -37.19 -24.31
C SER A 8 22.76 -37.62 -24.73
N ARG A 9 21.96 -38.20 -23.81
CA ARG A 9 20.58 -38.62 -24.09
C ARG A 9 19.54 -37.52 -23.88
N LEU A 10 19.86 -36.47 -23.11
CA LEU A 10 18.96 -35.32 -22.87
C LEU A 10 19.07 -34.21 -23.93
N ARG A 11 20.11 -34.24 -24.78
CA ARG A 11 20.26 -33.29 -25.90
C ARG A 11 19.64 -33.77 -27.23
N GLN A 12 19.09 -34.98 -27.29
CA GLN A 12 18.47 -35.52 -28.51
C GLN A 12 16.93 -35.52 -28.50
N SER A 13 16.26 -35.14 -27.41
CA SER A 13 14.78 -35.05 -27.39
C SER A 13 14.20 -33.63 -27.41
N SER A 14 15.04 -32.60 -27.56
CA SER A 14 14.60 -31.19 -27.58
C SER A 14 14.76 -30.50 -28.94
N ALA A 15 15.01 -31.26 -30.02
CA ALA A 15 15.22 -30.72 -31.37
C ALA A 15 14.26 -31.31 -32.42
N LYS A 16 13.08 -31.78 -32.00
CA LYS A 16 12.00 -32.23 -32.90
C LYS A 16 10.64 -31.84 -32.34
N THR A 17 10.31 -30.56 -32.42
CA THR A 17 8.93 -30.01 -32.41
C THR A 17 9.08 -28.50 -32.51
N ASP A 18 9.41 -28.02 -33.71
CA ASP A 18 9.15 -26.65 -34.16
C ASP A 18 9.59 -26.56 -35.63
N GLU A 19 8.82 -27.21 -36.51
CA GLU A 19 8.82 -26.94 -37.95
C GLU A 19 7.62 -27.67 -38.58
N ALA A 20 6.47 -27.01 -38.57
CA ALA A 20 5.43 -27.08 -39.60
C ALA A 20 4.20 -26.28 -39.14
N VAL A 21 3.53 -25.63 -40.10
CA VAL A 21 2.26 -24.87 -40.03
C VAL A 21 2.41 -23.51 -39.30
N ILE A 22 2.26 -22.33 -39.90
CA ILE A 22 1.34 -21.87 -40.94
C ILE A 22 2.00 -20.74 -41.76
N ASP A 23 2.08 -20.97 -43.07
CA ASP A 23 2.14 -19.95 -44.10
C ASP A 23 0.69 -19.53 -44.42
N ALA A 24 0.33 -18.29 -44.09
CA ALA A 24 -0.82 -17.56 -44.63
C ALA A 24 -0.91 -16.20 -43.93
N LEU A 25 -0.55 -15.13 -44.65
CA LEU A 25 -1.34 -13.90 -44.81
C LEU A 25 -0.52 -12.89 -45.61
N SER A 26 -0.92 -12.72 -46.88
CA SER A 26 -0.45 -11.68 -47.79
C SER A 26 -0.81 -10.28 -47.28
N PRO A 27 -0.01 -9.24 -47.59
CA PRO A 27 -0.33 -7.86 -47.24
C PRO A 27 -1.40 -7.27 -48.18
N VAL A 28 -2.37 -6.59 -47.57
CA VAL A 28 -3.45 -5.85 -48.24
C VAL A 28 -2.87 -4.68 -49.04
N LYS A 29 -3.34 -4.56 -50.28
CA LYS A 29 -3.08 -3.44 -51.21
C LYS A 29 -3.60 -2.12 -50.64
N SER A 30 -2.74 -1.12 -50.69
CA SER A 30 -3.02 0.30 -50.54
C SER A 30 -3.84 0.86 -51.71
N LEU A 31 -4.78 1.75 -51.38
CA LEU A 31 -5.46 2.68 -52.31
C LEU A 31 -4.77 4.05 -52.24
N GLU A 32 -4.44 4.58 -53.41
CA GLU A 32 -4.06 5.98 -53.73
C GLU A 32 -5.20 6.96 -53.37
N ALA A 33 -5.12 8.27 -53.12
CA ALA A 33 -4.13 9.39 -53.09
C ALA A 33 -4.89 10.62 -52.45
N PRO A 34 -4.50 11.93 -52.53
CA PRO A 34 -3.21 12.60 -52.81
C PRO A 34 -2.79 13.70 -51.78
N GLY A 35 -1.48 13.99 -51.75
CA GLY A 35 -0.87 15.33 -51.82
C GLY A 35 -0.99 16.33 -50.64
N LEU A 36 0.16 16.66 -50.02
CA LEU A 36 0.72 18.02 -49.93
C LEU A 36 2.09 18.02 -49.21
N ALA A 37 2.98 18.88 -49.69
CA ALA A 37 4.38 19.12 -49.30
C ALA A 37 4.56 19.46 -47.81
N GLY A 38 5.71 19.37 -47.14
CA GLY A 38 7.12 19.14 -47.48
C GLY A 38 7.97 19.55 -46.26
N HIS A 39 9.29 19.34 -46.32
CA HIS A 39 10.38 19.75 -45.40
C HIS A 39 10.80 18.77 -44.29
N GLY A 40 12.12 18.52 -44.25
CA GLY A 40 12.87 18.36 -43.00
C GLY A 40 13.55 17.01 -42.78
N VAL A 41 14.66 16.77 -43.49
CA VAL A 41 15.61 15.69 -43.20
C VAL A 41 16.41 16.01 -41.94
N ALA A 42 16.38 15.13 -40.93
CA ALA A 42 17.44 15.01 -39.92
C ALA A 42 17.49 13.56 -39.38
N LYS A 43 18.64 12.93 -39.57
CA LYS A 43 18.99 11.56 -39.19
C LYS A 43 19.66 11.59 -37.79
N PRO A 44 19.34 10.73 -36.82
CA PRO A 44 20.14 10.61 -35.61
C PRO A 44 21.24 9.54 -35.78
N PRO A 45 22.40 9.67 -35.12
CA PRO A 45 23.47 8.70 -35.19
C PRO A 45 23.27 7.55 -34.20
N ASP A 46 23.69 6.36 -34.64
CA ASP A 46 23.90 5.17 -33.81
C ASP A 46 25.03 5.41 -32.80
N GLU A 47 24.75 5.22 -31.51
CA GLU A 47 25.79 5.06 -30.49
C GLU A 47 25.58 3.76 -29.73
N VAL A 48 26.43 2.79 -30.06
CA VAL A 48 26.61 1.52 -29.38
C VAL A 48 27.49 1.77 -28.16
N VAL A 49 26.90 1.78 -26.96
CA VAL A 49 27.66 1.81 -25.71
C VAL A 49 27.80 0.40 -25.17
N SER A 50 28.97 -0.20 -25.41
CA SER A 50 29.47 -1.38 -24.73
C SER A 50 29.92 -1.01 -23.31
N VAL A 51 29.29 -1.57 -22.28
CA VAL A 51 29.80 -1.48 -20.89
C VAL A 51 30.31 -2.85 -20.45
N SER A 52 31.63 -2.89 -20.25
CA SER A 52 32.42 -3.96 -19.67
C SER A 52 32.07 -4.13 -18.19
N LEU A 53 31.70 -5.34 -17.76
CA LEU A 53 31.57 -5.71 -16.35
C LEU A 53 32.92 -6.24 -15.85
N GLN A 54 33.66 -5.41 -15.12
CA GLN A 54 34.80 -5.87 -14.31
C GLN A 54 34.31 -6.39 -12.96
N SER A 55 34.79 -7.58 -12.63
CA SER A 55 34.61 -8.34 -11.39
C SER A 55 35.56 -7.87 -10.28
N THR A 56 35.07 -7.79 -9.04
CA THR A 56 35.86 -8.11 -7.82
C THR A 56 34.95 -8.66 -6.70
N PRO A 57 35.49 -9.48 -5.76
CA PRO A 57 34.75 -10.54 -5.08
C PRO A 57 34.57 -10.35 -3.56
N GLY A 58 33.60 -11.10 -2.99
CA GLY A 58 33.66 -11.64 -1.62
C GLY A 58 32.67 -11.11 -0.57
N ALA A 59 31.57 -11.84 -0.34
CA ALA A 59 30.98 -12.14 0.98
C ALA A 59 29.83 -13.15 0.83
N ASP A 60 29.69 -14.04 1.82
CA ASP A 60 29.06 -15.36 1.76
C ASP A 60 27.53 -15.41 1.54
N ILE A 61 27.10 -16.29 0.63
CA ILE A 61 25.72 -16.80 0.54
C ILE A 61 25.79 -18.33 0.41
N SER A 62 25.78 -19.05 1.53
CA SER A 62 25.60 -20.50 1.51
C SER A 62 24.96 -21.02 2.80
N VAL A 63 23.81 -20.48 3.19
CA VAL A 63 22.91 -21.13 4.16
C VAL A 63 21.45 -20.79 3.82
N ASN A 64 20.91 -21.30 2.69
CA ASN A 64 19.45 -21.31 2.52
C ASN A 64 18.88 -22.25 1.44
N PHE A 65 19.70 -23.06 0.76
CA PHE A 65 19.21 -23.97 -0.28
C PHE A 65 18.80 -25.36 0.24
N ALA A 66 19.31 -25.81 1.38
CA ALA A 66 18.97 -27.12 1.95
C ALA A 66 17.57 -27.15 2.61
N ALA A 67 17.10 -26.04 3.18
CA ALA A 67 15.80 -25.95 3.86
C ALA A 67 14.60 -25.97 2.89
N ARG A 68 14.78 -25.49 1.64
CA ARG A 68 13.71 -25.44 0.63
C ARG A 68 13.51 -26.76 -0.13
N ALA A 69 14.49 -27.65 -0.12
CA ALA A 69 14.37 -28.96 -0.76
C ALA A 69 13.59 -29.97 0.11
N ALA A 70 13.70 -29.86 1.44
CA ALA A 70 12.99 -30.74 2.38
C ALA A 70 11.48 -30.48 2.44
N VAL A 71 11.04 -29.22 2.27
CA VAL A 71 9.61 -28.86 2.30
C VAL A 71 8.88 -29.34 1.03
N ARG A 72 9.54 -29.29 -0.14
CA ARG A 72 8.95 -29.78 -1.41
C ARG A 72 8.83 -31.30 -1.49
N ALA A 73 9.63 -32.05 -0.74
CA ALA A 73 9.52 -33.52 -0.69
C ALA A 73 8.34 -33.99 0.19
N ALA A 74 7.94 -33.19 1.19
CA ALA A 74 6.81 -33.51 2.07
C ALA A 74 5.44 -33.21 1.42
N GLU A 75 5.36 -32.19 0.56
CA GLU A 75 4.11 -31.81 -0.13
C GLU A 75 3.71 -32.78 -1.26
N ALA A 76 4.65 -33.56 -1.79
CA ALA A 76 4.38 -34.52 -2.87
C ALA A 76 3.82 -35.88 -2.38
N ALA A 77 3.87 -36.18 -1.08
CA ALA A 77 3.45 -37.48 -0.53
C ALA A 77 2.00 -37.53 -0.03
N VAL A 78 1.27 -36.41 -0.08
CA VAL A 78 -0.12 -36.32 0.45
C VAL A 78 -1.18 -36.33 -0.68
N ILE A 79 -0.77 -36.41 -1.94
CA ILE A 79 -1.66 -36.48 -3.11
C ILE A 79 -1.45 -37.81 -3.84
N GLU A 80 -1.62 -38.92 -3.13
CA GLU A 80 -1.83 -40.23 -3.77
C GLU A 80 -2.52 -41.15 -2.74
N MET A 81 -3.84 -41.07 -2.64
CA MET A 81 -4.72 -42.20 -2.31
C MET A 81 -6.17 -41.76 -2.49
N ALA A 82 -6.65 -42.03 -3.70
CA ALA A 82 -8.03 -41.84 -4.11
C ALA A 82 -8.97 -42.86 -3.44
N ILE A 83 -10.18 -42.37 -3.20
CA ILE A 83 -11.42 -43.08 -2.84
C ILE A 83 -11.70 -44.23 -3.84
N PRO A 84 -12.35 -45.32 -3.38
CA PRO A 84 -13.47 -45.81 -4.15
C PRO A 84 -14.77 -45.84 -3.33
N VAL A 85 -15.80 -45.37 -4.01
CA VAL A 85 -17.22 -45.42 -3.65
C VAL A 85 -17.70 -46.86 -3.75
N PHE A 86 -18.41 -47.35 -2.74
CA PHE A 86 -19.48 -48.34 -2.92
C PHE A 86 -20.66 -47.98 -2.02
N ALA A 87 -21.81 -47.81 -2.66
CA ALA A 87 -23.10 -47.68 -2.03
C ALA A 87 -23.72 -49.07 -1.89
N GLU A 88 -24.10 -49.47 -0.68
CA GLU A 88 -25.06 -50.56 -0.48
C GLU A 88 -25.88 -50.31 0.78
N LYS A 89 -27.21 -50.44 0.63
CA LYS A 89 -28.21 -50.32 1.68
C LYS A 89 -28.06 -51.47 2.66
N LEU A 90 -27.92 -51.18 3.95
CA LEU A 90 -28.17 -52.14 5.02
C LEU A 90 -29.01 -51.47 6.12
N GLU A 91 -30.19 -52.02 6.36
CA GLU A 91 -31.06 -51.72 7.48
C GLU A 91 -30.46 -52.22 8.80
N PRO A 92 -30.83 -51.68 9.97
CA PRO A 92 -30.22 -52.08 11.23
C PRO A 92 -30.87 -53.36 11.76
N GLU A 93 -30.23 -54.52 11.52
CA GLU A 93 -30.50 -55.72 12.31
C GLU A 93 -29.73 -55.66 13.64
N ALA A 94 -30.46 -55.90 14.74
CA ALA A 94 -29.92 -55.99 16.08
C ALA A 94 -29.09 -57.27 16.23
N VAL A 95 -27.76 -57.14 16.25
CA VAL A 95 -26.87 -58.23 16.62
C VAL A 95 -26.54 -58.14 18.12
N SER A 96 -27.25 -58.95 18.91
CA SER A 96 -26.85 -59.31 20.27
C SER A 96 -25.72 -60.34 20.20
N GLY A 97 -24.48 -59.87 20.21
CA GLY A 97 -23.28 -60.71 20.28
C GLY A 97 -22.37 -60.22 21.40
N VAL A 98 -22.21 -61.05 22.45
CA VAL A 98 -21.23 -60.83 23.51
C VAL A 98 -19.84 -61.03 22.90
N VAL A 99 -19.09 -59.92 22.74
CA VAL A 99 -17.68 -59.97 22.36
C VAL A 99 -16.87 -60.10 23.65
N ASP A 100 -16.07 -61.17 23.72
CA ASP A 100 -15.09 -61.46 24.76
C ASP A 100 -14.11 -60.28 24.93
N THR A 101 -14.04 -59.74 26.15
CA THR A 101 -13.23 -58.55 26.49
C THR A 101 -11.91 -58.90 27.19
N SER A 102 -11.46 -60.15 27.13
CA SER A 102 -10.18 -60.54 27.72
C SER A 102 -8.98 -60.09 26.86
N GLY A 103 -8.67 -58.80 26.94
CA GLY A 103 -7.46 -58.22 26.32
C GLY A 103 -7.55 -56.76 25.86
N LEU A 104 -8.48 -55.97 26.40
CA LEU A 104 -8.62 -54.55 26.04
C LEU A 104 -7.89 -53.64 27.03
N ASP A 105 -6.94 -52.89 26.49
CA ASP A 105 -6.10 -51.87 27.13
C ASP A 105 -6.95 -50.85 27.93
N GLU A 106 -6.55 -50.46 29.15
CA GLU A 106 -7.32 -49.56 30.05
C GLU A 106 -7.76 -48.24 29.37
N ARG A 107 -6.99 -47.80 28.36
CA ARG A 107 -7.32 -46.64 27.53
C ARG A 107 -8.58 -46.81 26.69
N ALA A 108 -8.85 -48.01 26.17
CA ALA A 108 -10.03 -48.29 25.35
C ALA A 108 -11.33 -48.24 26.17
N LEU A 109 -11.28 -48.73 27.42
CA LEU A 109 -12.40 -48.65 28.36
C LEU A 109 -12.68 -47.20 28.81
N SER A 110 -11.62 -46.40 29.01
CA SER A 110 -11.72 -44.97 29.33
C SER A 110 -12.34 -44.14 28.19
N ILE A 111 -11.97 -44.41 26.94
CA ILE A 111 -12.51 -43.73 25.76
C ILE A 111 -14.00 -44.09 25.57
N ARG A 112 -14.39 -45.34 25.77
CA ARG A 112 -15.79 -45.79 25.66
C ARG A 112 -16.67 -45.17 26.76
N SER A 113 -16.16 -45.06 27.99
CA SER A 113 -16.84 -44.38 29.09
C SER A 113 -17.07 -42.89 28.79
N ARG A 114 -16.06 -42.19 28.24
CA ARG A 114 -16.20 -40.78 27.83
C ARG A 114 -17.15 -40.59 26.64
N LEU A 115 -17.17 -41.52 25.69
CA LEU A 115 -18.09 -41.50 24.55
C LEU A 115 -19.55 -41.72 24.99
N MET A 116 -19.80 -42.60 25.99
CA MET A 116 -21.15 -42.77 26.55
C MET A 116 -21.62 -41.55 27.36
N GLN A 117 -20.73 -40.91 28.14
CA GLN A 117 -21.05 -39.65 28.82
C GLN A 117 -21.34 -38.48 27.86
N LEU A 118 -20.71 -38.47 26.68
CA LEU A 118 -21.00 -37.49 25.61
C LEU A 118 -22.31 -37.78 24.88
N ALA A 119 -22.70 -39.05 24.77
CA ALA A 119 -23.97 -39.47 24.17
C ALA A 119 -25.17 -39.15 25.09
N GLU A 120 -25.04 -39.37 26.40
CA GLU A 120 -26.11 -39.06 27.38
C GLU A 120 -26.32 -37.55 27.58
N ARG A 121 -25.27 -36.72 27.41
CA ARG A 121 -25.40 -35.24 27.42
C ARG A 121 -26.21 -34.68 26.24
N LYS A 122 -26.49 -35.48 25.20
CA LYS A 122 -27.31 -35.08 24.04
C LYS A 122 -28.80 -35.41 24.15
N ALA A 123 -29.24 -36.05 25.23
CA ALA A 123 -30.65 -36.41 25.43
C ALA A 123 -31.30 -35.58 26.55
N LYS A 124 -31.43 -34.27 26.35
CA LYS A 124 -32.47 -33.47 27.02
C LYS A 124 -33.64 -33.29 26.05
N PRO A 125 -34.90 -33.41 26.51
CA PRO A 125 -36.06 -33.29 25.63
C PRO A 125 -36.07 -31.92 24.96
N LYS A 126 -36.20 -31.91 23.63
CA LYS A 126 -36.34 -30.68 22.82
C LYS A 126 -37.62 -29.97 23.24
N GLY A 127 -37.49 -28.91 24.03
CA GLY A 127 -38.51 -27.87 24.08
C GLY A 127 -38.78 -27.39 22.66
N VAL A 128 -40.05 -27.09 22.36
CA VAL A 128 -40.49 -26.57 21.06
C VAL A 128 -39.63 -25.37 20.69
N THR A 129 -38.66 -25.59 19.80
CA THR A 129 -37.80 -24.52 19.31
C THR A 129 -38.63 -23.79 18.28
N VAL A 130 -39.21 -22.66 18.67
CA VAL A 130 -39.74 -21.69 17.72
C VAL A 130 -38.59 -21.42 16.74
N LYS A 131 -38.73 -21.78 15.47
CA LYS A 131 -37.73 -21.45 14.45
C LYS A 131 -37.63 -19.92 14.44
N ALA A 132 -36.57 -19.38 15.02
CA ALA A 132 -36.28 -17.95 14.92
C ALA A 132 -36.34 -17.57 13.43
N GLN A 133 -37.11 -16.54 13.09
CA GLN A 133 -37.15 -16.03 11.73
C GLN A 133 -35.76 -15.53 11.38
N LYS A 134 -35.17 -16.10 10.32
CA LYS A 134 -33.86 -15.68 9.82
C LYS A 134 -34.00 -14.28 9.26
N ILE A 135 -33.10 -13.37 9.64
CA ILE A 135 -33.07 -12.04 9.04
C ILE A 135 -32.42 -12.16 7.65
N PRO A 136 -33.09 -11.69 6.58
CA PRO A 136 -32.51 -11.70 5.24
C PRO A 136 -31.38 -10.67 5.12
N LEU A 137 -30.43 -10.94 4.24
CA LEU A 137 -29.38 -9.98 3.90
C LEU A 137 -30.02 -8.72 3.28
N PRO A 138 -29.70 -7.50 3.76
CA PRO A 138 -30.24 -6.27 3.19
C PRO A 138 -29.76 -6.08 1.74
N GLY A 139 -30.43 -5.25 0.96
CA GLY A 139 -30.09 -4.97 -0.44
C GLY A 139 -30.94 -5.73 -1.44
N SER A 140 -30.43 -5.86 -2.66
CA SER A 140 -31.16 -6.41 -3.81
C SER A 140 -30.28 -7.33 -4.66
N VAL A 141 -30.92 -8.19 -5.45
CA VAL A 141 -30.23 -9.06 -6.40
C VAL A 141 -30.27 -8.44 -7.78
N ARG A 142 -29.11 -8.32 -8.40
CA ARG A 142 -28.97 -7.93 -9.81
C ARG A 142 -28.59 -9.15 -10.64
N ILE A 143 -29.37 -9.39 -11.70
CA ILE A 143 -29.07 -10.45 -12.68
C ILE A 143 -28.07 -9.90 -13.69
N THR A 144 -27.02 -10.66 -13.95
CA THR A 144 -26.00 -10.40 -14.97
C THR A 144 -25.91 -11.58 -15.93
N ASP A 145 -25.21 -11.41 -17.04
CA ASP A 145 -24.96 -12.50 -18.01
C ASP A 145 -24.21 -13.69 -17.39
N PHE A 146 -23.58 -13.50 -16.23
CA PHE A 146 -22.80 -14.52 -15.52
C PHE A 146 -23.46 -15.02 -14.23
N GLY A 147 -24.72 -14.64 -13.98
CA GLY A 147 -25.49 -15.03 -12.80
C GLY A 147 -25.90 -13.86 -11.91
N GLU A 148 -26.30 -14.19 -10.68
CA GLU A 148 -26.80 -13.23 -9.70
C GLU A 148 -25.66 -12.58 -8.90
N VAL A 149 -25.74 -11.27 -8.69
CA VAL A 149 -24.92 -10.52 -7.73
C VAL A 149 -25.84 -9.90 -6.69
N HIS A 150 -25.51 -10.07 -5.41
CA HIS A 150 -26.21 -9.37 -4.34
C HIS A 150 -25.52 -8.03 -4.07
N ILE A 151 -26.30 -6.95 -4.07
CA ILE A 151 -25.82 -5.57 -3.97
C ILE A 151 -26.57 -4.87 -2.85
N VAL A 152 -25.82 -4.32 -1.90
CA VAL A 152 -26.32 -3.29 -0.98
C VAL A 152 -25.85 -1.95 -1.52
N ALA A 153 -26.77 -1.02 -1.73
CA ALA A 153 -26.47 0.28 -2.29
C ALA A 153 -26.92 1.39 -1.35
N GLU A 154 -26.08 2.41 -1.22
CA GLU A 154 -26.34 3.60 -0.42
C GLU A 154 -25.83 4.83 -1.17
N ALA A 155 -26.48 5.98 -0.95
CA ALA A 155 -26.06 7.24 -1.52
C ALA A 155 -25.95 8.29 -0.41
N PHE A 156 -24.83 9.01 -0.40
CA PHE A 156 -24.55 10.07 0.56
C PHE A 156 -24.61 11.42 -0.16
N ALA A 157 -25.28 12.38 0.48
CA ALA A 157 -25.29 13.76 0.01
C ALA A 157 -23.88 14.36 0.08
N ALA A 158 -23.59 15.36 -0.76
CA ALA A 158 -22.32 16.09 -0.76
C ALA A 158 -21.99 16.75 0.60
N THR A 159 -23.05 17.09 1.34
CA THR A 159 -23.00 17.70 2.68
C THR A 159 -22.86 16.66 3.79
N HIS A 160 -22.86 15.36 3.48
CA HIS A 160 -22.59 14.34 4.47
C HIS A 160 -21.20 14.57 5.06
N VAL A 161 -21.11 14.49 6.39
CA VAL A 161 -19.89 14.72 7.14
C VAL A 161 -19.49 13.41 7.80
N GLN A 162 -18.27 12.97 7.50
CA GLN A 162 -17.63 11.85 8.15
C GLN A 162 -16.65 12.39 9.20
N GLY A 163 -17.00 12.22 10.48
CA GLY A 163 -16.30 12.88 11.58
C GLY A 163 -16.42 14.40 11.48
N ASN A 164 -15.32 15.07 11.14
CA ASN A 164 -15.22 16.52 10.95
C ASN A 164 -15.05 16.96 9.48
N ALA A 165 -15.11 16.03 8.53
CA ALA A 165 -14.82 16.28 7.11
C ALA A 165 -16.04 16.01 6.23
N ALA A 166 -16.45 17.01 5.45
CA ALA A 166 -17.48 16.83 4.43
C ALA A 166 -16.94 16.02 3.24
N LEU A 167 -17.73 15.09 2.72
CA LEU A 167 -17.32 14.25 1.58
C LEU A 167 -17.04 15.06 0.31
N SER A 168 -17.70 16.21 0.15
CA SER A 168 -17.45 17.16 -0.93
C SER A 168 -16.01 17.66 -1.01
N ARG A 169 -15.22 17.62 0.07
CA ARG A 169 -13.79 17.98 0.05
C ARG A 169 -12.99 17.11 -0.92
N ALA A 170 -13.35 15.83 -1.06
CA ALA A 170 -12.70 14.93 -1.99
C ALA A 170 -12.86 15.37 -3.47
N LEU A 171 -13.91 16.14 -3.80
CA LEU A 171 -14.11 16.69 -5.14
C LEU A 171 -13.07 17.78 -5.49
N GLY A 172 -12.42 18.37 -4.47
CA GLY A 172 -11.29 19.30 -4.64
C GLY A 172 -9.96 18.61 -4.95
N ALA A 173 -9.91 17.27 -4.92
CA ALA A 173 -8.71 16.51 -5.27
C ALA A 173 -8.36 16.68 -6.75
N THR A 174 -7.44 17.59 -7.05
CA THR A 174 -6.88 17.71 -8.40
C THR A 174 -5.79 16.66 -8.61
N GLY A 175 -5.62 16.23 -9.87
CA GLY A 175 -4.54 15.31 -10.24
C GLY A 175 -3.17 15.80 -9.80
N GLU A 176 -2.92 17.11 -9.90
CA GLU A 176 -1.66 17.74 -9.47
C GLU A 176 -1.41 17.62 -7.97
N LEU A 177 -2.42 17.89 -7.13
CA LEU A 177 -2.28 17.77 -5.67
C LEU A 177 -2.05 16.32 -5.26
N VAL A 178 -2.81 15.39 -5.83
CA VAL A 178 -2.65 13.96 -5.52
C VAL A 178 -1.32 13.41 -6.05
N ALA A 179 -0.84 13.87 -7.21
CA ALA A 179 0.49 13.52 -7.72
C ALA A 179 1.62 13.92 -6.76
N LYS A 180 1.54 15.13 -6.20
CA LYS A 180 2.49 15.60 -5.18
C LYS A 180 2.37 14.78 -3.89
N LEU A 181 1.15 14.53 -3.42
CA LEU A 181 0.88 13.74 -2.22
C LEU A 181 1.40 12.29 -2.31
N ALA A 182 1.16 11.64 -3.44
CA ALA A 182 1.59 10.27 -3.70
C ALA A 182 3.05 10.16 -4.13
N LEU A 183 3.67 11.28 -4.54
CA LEU A 183 4.96 11.35 -5.23
C LEU A 183 4.99 10.52 -6.52
N ASP A 184 3.92 10.63 -7.31
CA ASP A 184 3.79 9.97 -8.60
C ASP A 184 3.29 10.98 -9.66
N PRO A 185 4.20 11.53 -10.49
CA PRO A 185 3.85 12.53 -11.50
C PRO A 185 2.80 12.06 -12.52
N ARG A 186 2.63 10.74 -12.70
CA ARG A 186 1.66 10.18 -13.66
C ARG A 186 0.22 10.46 -13.25
N LEU A 187 -0.02 10.74 -11.97
CA LEU A 187 -1.35 11.08 -11.44
C LEU A 187 -1.81 12.48 -11.82
N ALA A 188 -0.91 13.35 -12.31
CA ALA A 188 -1.24 14.74 -12.61
C ALA A 188 -2.37 14.89 -13.65
N ALA A 189 -2.46 13.94 -14.59
CA ALA A 189 -3.46 13.92 -15.65
C ALA A 189 -4.75 13.14 -15.29
N ILE A 190 -4.84 12.59 -14.07
CA ILE A 190 -5.99 11.77 -13.64
C ILE A 190 -7.10 12.67 -13.09
N ASP A 191 -8.33 12.43 -13.57
CA ASP A 191 -9.54 13.07 -13.04
C ASP A 191 -10.05 12.33 -11.81
N PHE A 192 -9.74 12.82 -10.61
CA PHE A 192 -10.16 12.19 -9.36
C PHE A 192 -11.66 12.31 -9.05
N ARG A 193 -12.42 13.13 -9.79
CA ARG A 193 -13.90 13.13 -9.68
C ARG A 193 -14.50 11.82 -10.18
N ARG A 194 -13.74 11.06 -10.98
CA ARG A 194 -14.08 9.73 -11.50
C ARG A 194 -13.29 8.61 -10.80
N ALA A 195 -12.72 8.88 -9.63
CA ALA A 195 -12.05 7.87 -8.84
C ALA A 195 -13.03 6.82 -8.30
N LEU A 196 -12.59 5.57 -8.27
CA LEU A 196 -13.28 4.46 -7.63
C LEU A 196 -12.55 4.09 -6.35
N PHE A 197 -13.21 4.29 -5.21
CA PHE A 197 -12.75 3.87 -3.91
C PHE A 197 -13.08 2.41 -3.70
N ILE A 198 -12.14 1.61 -3.20
CA ILE A 198 -12.31 0.17 -3.02
C ILE A 198 -11.79 -0.25 -1.66
N ASP A 199 -12.57 -1.10 -1.00
CA ASP A 199 -12.21 -1.82 0.23
C ASP A 199 -12.82 -3.24 0.20
N THR A 200 -12.15 -4.24 0.80
CA THR A 200 -12.62 -5.63 0.77
C THR A 200 -12.61 -6.30 2.14
N GLU A 201 -13.66 -7.08 2.40
CA GLU A 201 -13.70 -8.01 3.52
C GLU A 201 -13.51 -9.44 3.03
N THR A 202 -12.68 -10.17 3.76
CA THR A 202 -12.14 -11.44 3.28
C THR A 202 -12.32 -12.57 4.28
N THR A 203 -12.36 -13.81 3.80
CA THR A 203 -12.49 -15.00 4.67
C THR A 203 -11.23 -15.31 5.48
N GLY A 204 -10.17 -14.51 5.38
CA GLY A 204 -8.94 -14.68 6.15
C GLY A 204 -7.83 -13.73 5.70
N LEU A 205 -6.83 -13.57 6.57
CA LEU A 205 -5.74 -12.61 6.38
C LEU A 205 -4.62 -13.09 5.43
N SER A 206 -4.68 -14.34 4.96
CA SER A 206 -3.66 -14.90 4.05
C SER A 206 -3.98 -14.61 2.59
N HIS A 207 -2.99 -14.28 1.75
CA HIS A 207 -3.15 -14.16 0.29
C HIS A 207 -3.25 -15.50 -0.46
N GLY A 208 -3.58 -16.60 0.25
CA GLY A 208 -3.68 -17.92 -0.36
C GLY A 208 -4.88 -18.06 -1.29
N ALA A 209 -4.83 -19.02 -2.22
CA ALA A 209 -5.91 -19.29 -3.19
C ALA A 209 -7.27 -19.64 -2.55
N GLY A 210 -7.29 -19.99 -1.25
CA GLY A 210 -8.51 -20.26 -0.48
C GLY A 210 -9.21 -19.02 0.08
N THR A 211 -8.56 -17.85 0.07
CA THR A 211 -9.16 -16.62 0.60
C THR A 211 -10.11 -16.02 -0.44
N LEU A 212 -11.33 -15.71 0.00
CA LEU A 212 -12.38 -15.09 -0.81
C LEU A 212 -12.66 -13.68 -0.29
N PRO A 213 -12.68 -12.66 -1.17
CA PRO A 213 -13.29 -11.38 -0.84
C PRO A 213 -14.81 -11.59 -0.88
N PHE A 214 -15.42 -11.79 0.29
CA PHE A 214 -16.85 -12.09 0.35
C PHE A 214 -17.71 -10.82 0.33
N LEU A 215 -17.10 -9.67 0.61
CA LEU A 215 -17.72 -8.37 0.46
C LEU A 215 -16.69 -7.45 -0.20
N ILE A 216 -17.07 -6.88 -1.34
CA ILE A 216 -16.28 -5.85 -2.03
C ILE A 216 -17.08 -4.57 -1.98
N GLY A 217 -16.63 -3.65 -1.15
CA GLY A 217 -17.14 -2.31 -1.09
C GLY A 217 -16.50 -1.46 -2.20
N ILE A 218 -17.34 -0.72 -2.91
CA ILE A 218 -16.91 0.30 -3.85
C ILE A 218 -17.68 1.61 -3.63
N ALA A 219 -17.01 2.73 -3.81
CA ALA A 219 -17.66 4.04 -3.81
C ALA A 219 -17.12 4.94 -4.92
N TRP A 220 -17.96 5.81 -5.47
CA TRP A 220 -17.58 6.78 -6.50
C TRP A 220 -18.49 8.01 -6.43
N HIS A 221 -18.02 9.14 -6.95
CA HIS A 221 -18.86 10.32 -7.07
C HIS A 221 -19.73 10.27 -8.32
N ASP A 222 -21.04 10.51 -8.15
CA ASP A 222 -21.97 10.84 -9.23
C ASP A 222 -22.46 12.27 -9.01
N GLY A 223 -21.96 13.19 -9.84
CA GLY A 223 -22.07 14.63 -9.59
C GLY A 223 -21.38 15.02 -8.29
N GLU A 224 -22.17 15.50 -7.32
CA GLU A 224 -21.69 15.83 -5.97
C GLU A 224 -22.01 14.75 -4.93
N SER A 225 -22.88 13.79 -5.28
CA SER A 225 -23.25 12.71 -4.38
C SER A 225 -22.18 11.61 -4.39
N LEU A 226 -21.97 10.95 -3.25
CA LEU A 226 -21.16 9.74 -3.18
C LEU A 226 -22.09 8.54 -3.28
N GLN A 227 -21.89 7.71 -4.29
CA GLN A 227 -22.57 6.43 -4.45
C GLN A 227 -21.69 5.34 -3.84
N LEU A 228 -22.31 4.43 -3.10
CA LEU A 228 -21.65 3.29 -2.46
C LEU A 228 -22.40 2.01 -2.84
N GLU A 229 -21.66 1.02 -3.34
CA GLU A 229 -22.16 -0.32 -3.61
C GLU A 229 -21.30 -1.35 -2.88
N GLN A 230 -21.96 -2.28 -2.22
CA GLN A 230 -21.35 -3.42 -1.56
C GLN A 230 -21.77 -4.68 -2.30
N LEU A 231 -20.81 -5.31 -2.97
CA LEU A 231 -21.01 -6.55 -3.68
C LEU A 231 -20.79 -7.71 -2.71
N VAL A 232 -21.87 -8.43 -2.38
CA VAL A 232 -21.84 -9.47 -1.34
C VAL A 232 -21.92 -10.86 -1.95
N LEU A 233 -20.98 -11.72 -1.59
CA LEU A 233 -20.91 -13.10 -2.00
C LEU A 233 -21.77 -13.97 -1.08
N ARG A 234 -23.03 -14.24 -1.45
CA ARG A 234 -23.94 -15.03 -0.58
C ARG A 234 -23.59 -16.51 -0.53
N LYS A 235 -22.91 -17.00 -1.56
CA LYS A 235 -22.33 -18.35 -1.64
C LYS A 235 -21.10 -18.31 -2.55
N PRO A 236 -20.08 -19.15 -2.32
CA PRO A 236 -18.84 -19.12 -3.11
C PRO A 236 -19.02 -19.21 -4.63
N GLY A 237 -20.09 -19.85 -5.10
CA GLY A 237 -20.39 -19.98 -6.53
C GLY A 237 -20.85 -18.68 -7.22
N GLU A 238 -21.10 -17.60 -6.49
CA GLU A 238 -21.53 -16.29 -7.04
C GLU A 238 -20.36 -15.33 -7.31
N GLU A 239 -19.12 -15.80 -7.26
CA GLU A 239 -17.94 -14.93 -7.37
C GLU A 239 -17.77 -14.35 -8.79
N ARG A 240 -17.99 -15.15 -9.83
CA ARG A 240 -17.83 -14.72 -11.22
C ARG A 240 -18.66 -13.49 -11.59
N PRO A 241 -19.99 -13.44 -11.32
CA PRO A 241 -20.77 -12.25 -11.64
C PRO A 241 -20.36 -11.03 -10.80
N MET A 242 -19.98 -11.22 -9.53
CA MET A 242 -19.43 -10.15 -8.68
C MET A 242 -18.15 -9.54 -9.25
N LEU A 243 -17.17 -10.36 -9.61
CA LEU A 243 -15.91 -9.89 -10.23
C LEU A 243 -16.14 -9.23 -11.58
N THR A 244 -17.11 -9.71 -12.36
CA THR A 244 -17.42 -9.09 -13.66
C THR A 244 -17.99 -7.68 -13.48
N LEU A 245 -18.89 -7.49 -12.52
CA LEU A 245 -19.44 -6.17 -12.20
C LEU A 245 -18.35 -5.22 -11.67
N LEU A 246 -17.46 -5.72 -10.80
CA LEU A 246 -16.31 -4.95 -10.34
C LEU A 246 -15.41 -4.51 -11.52
N ALA A 247 -15.12 -5.40 -12.46
CA ALA A 247 -14.32 -5.06 -13.63
C ALA A 247 -14.95 -3.94 -14.48
N GLN A 248 -16.28 -3.94 -14.63
CA GLN A 248 -17.01 -2.87 -15.32
C GLN A 248 -16.88 -1.53 -14.58
N ARG A 249 -16.97 -1.54 -13.24
CA ARG A 249 -16.79 -0.35 -12.40
C ARG A 249 -15.37 0.20 -12.51
N ILE A 250 -14.36 -0.67 -12.45
CA ILE A 250 -12.95 -0.29 -12.64
C ILE A 250 -12.71 0.31 -14.03
N ALA A 251 -13.28 -0.29 -15.09
CA ALA A 251 -13.13 0.19 -16.46
C ALA A 251 -13.78 1.57 -16.69
N ALA A 252 -14.85 1.90 -15.95
CA ALA A 252 -15.50 3.20 -16.01
C ALA A 252 -14.76 4.29 -15.22
N ALA A 253 -13.92 3.90 -14.27
CA ALA A 253 -13.18 4.80 -13.38
C ALA A 253 -11.91 5.35 -14.05
N SER A 254 -11.47 6.53 -13.60
CA SER A 254 -10.18 7.11 -14.01
C SER A 254 -9.01 6.52 -13.21
N CYS A 255 -9.26 6.10 -11.97
CA CYS A 255 -8.28 5.47 -11.10
C CYS A 255 -8.96 4.72 -9.95
N ILE A 256 -8.21 3.83 -9.31
CA ILE A 256 -8.58 3.20 -8.04
C ILE A 256 -7.95 3.97 -6.88
N VAL A 257 -8.68 4.15 -5.80
CA VAL A 257 -8.20 4.65 -4.50
C VAL A 257 -8.50 3.58 -3.44
N SER A 258 -7.53 3.23 -2.61
CA SER A 258 -7.70 2.25 -1.53
C SER A 258 -6.88 2.62 -0.29
N TYR A 259 -7.11 1.95 0.83
CA TYR A 259 -6.22 1.99 2.00
C TYR A 259 -5.42 0.69 2.12
N ASN A 260 -4.11 0.70 1.94
CA ASN A 260 -3.25 -0.49 1.94
C ASN A 260 -3.57 -1.54 0.84
N GLY A 261 -4.49 -1.23 -0.08
CA GLY A 261 -4.94 -2.17 -1.10
C GLY A 261 -3.91 -2.53 -2.17
N LYS A 262 -2.81 -1.79 -2.33
CA LYS A 262 -1.70 -2.26 -3.18
C LYS A 262 -1.03 -3.52 -2.62
N SER A 263 -1.03 -3.68 -1.31
CA SER A 263 -0.41 -4.81 -0.61
C SER A 263 -1.42 -5.89 -0.21
N PHE A 264 -2.71 -5.58 -0.15
CA PHE A 264 -3.74 -6.51 0.32
C PHE A 264 -4.82 -6.79 -0.72
N ASP A 265 -5.74 -5.86 -0.94
CA ASP A 265 -6.94 -6.06 -1.76
C ASP A 265 -6.62 -6.41 -3.21
N TRP A 266 -5.74 -5.63 -3.84
CA TRP A 266 -5.46 -5.79 -5.27
C TRP A 266 -4.76 -7.11 -5.60
N PRO A 267 -3.70 -7.55 -4.90
CA PRO A 267 -3.13 -8.89 -5.08
C PRO A 267 -4.15 -10.02 -4.92
N LEU A 268 -5.06 -9.91 -3.95
CA LEU A 268 -6.14 -10.89 -3.73
C LEU A 268 -7.10 -10.91 -4.93
N LEU A 269 -7.64 -9.75 -5.32
CA LEU A 269 -8.56 -9.61 -6.45
C LEU A 269 -7.96 -10.15 -7.75
N ARG A 270 -6.69 -9.81 -8.06
CA ARG A 270 -5.98 -10.35 -9.23
C ARG A 270 -5.96 -11.88 -9.23
N THR A 271 -5.70 -12.50 -8.08
CA THR A 271 -5.72 -13.96 -7.94
C THR A 271 -7.12 -14.49 -8.20
N ARG A 272 -8.17 -13.83 -7.69
CA ARG A 272 -9.58 -14.23 -7.91
C ARG A 272 -10.00 -14.15 -9.37
N TYR A 273 -9.61 -13.09 -10.10
CA TYR A 273 -9.83 -12.97 -11.55
C TYR A 273 -9.20 -14.15 -12.31
N VAL A 274 -7.94 -14.47 -12.02
CA VAL A 274 -7.23 -15.59 -12.64
C VAL A 274 -7.93 -16.93 -12.34
N MET A 275 -8.31 -17.17 -11.08
CA MET A 275 -9.01 -18.40 -10.68
C MET A 275 -10.38 -18.56 -11.36
N ASN A 276 -11.08 -17.45 -11.61
CA ASN A 276 -12.36 -17.44 -12.34
C ASN A 276 -12.20 -17.46 -13.86
N ARG A 277 -10.96 -17.51 -14.37
CA ARG A 277 -10.62 -17.42 -15.80
C ARG A 277 -11.20 -16.15 -16.45
N LEU A 278 -11.15 -15.06 -15.71
CA LEU A 278 -11.54 -13.73 -16.17
C LEU A 278 -10.29 -12.89 -16.46
N PRO A 279 -10.34 -11.98 -17.45
CA PRO A 279 -9.27 -11.01 -17.63
C PRO A 279 -9.16 -10.14 -16.39
N VAL A 280 -7.93 -9.89 -15.94
CA VAL A 280 -7.66 -8.98 -14.83
C VAL A 280 -7.85 -7.55 -15.37
N PRO A 281 -8.73 -6.72 -14.77
CA PRO A 281 -8.85 -5.34 -15.18
C PRO A 281 -7.56 -4.58 -14.85
N GLU A 282 -7.13 -3.70 -15.75
CA GLU A 282 -5.96 -2.84 -15.54
C GLU A 282 -6.42 -1.40 -15.26
N PRO A 283 -6.42 -0.96 -13.98
CA PRO A 283 -6.76 0.42 -13.67
C PRO A 283 -5.69 1.37 -14.23
N ALA A 284 -6.11 2.50 -14.81
CA ALA A 284 -5.17 3.48 -15.37
C ALA A 284 -4.20 4.03 -14.32
N ALA A 285 -4.66 4.17 -13.08
CA ALA A 285 -3.84 4.44 -11.92
C ALA A 285 -4.43 3.80 -10.66
N HIS A 286 -3.57 3.56 -9.66
CA HIS A 286 -3.97 3.09 -8.33
C HIS A 286 -3.27 3.95 -7.27
N VAL A 287 -4.03 4.71 -6.50
CA VAL A 287 -3.56 5.49 -5.36
C VAL A 287 -3.84 4.73 -4.08
N ASP A 288 -2.80 4.59 -3.26
CA ASP A 288 -2.92 3.96 -1.95
C ASP A 288 -2.70 5.02 -0.87
N LEU A 289 -3.78 5.35 -0.14
CA LEU A 289 -3.76 6.43 0.85
C LEU A 289 -2.92 6.10 2.07
N LEU A 290 -2.60 4.82 2.35
CA LEU A 290 -1.69 4.47 3.45
C LEU A 290 -0.32 5.14 3.25
N HIS A 291 0.19 5.16 2.02
CA HIS A 291 1.48 5.80 1.73
C HIS A 291 1.39 7.32 1.85
N CYS A 292 0.26 7.92 1.46
CA CYS A 292 0.01 9.34 1.59
C CYS A 292 -0.07 9.76 3.06
N ALA A 293 -0.92 9.07 3.84
CA ALA A 293 -1.07 9.28 5.27
C ALA A 293 0.24 9.09 6.05
N ARG A 294 1.05 8.07 5.72
CA ARG A 294 2.38 7.88 6.34
C ARG A 294 3.32 9.05 6.11
N ARG A 295 3.24 9.71 4.95
CA ARG A 295 4.10 10.87 4.65
C ARG A 295 3.72 12.09 5.46
N VAL A 296 2.44 12.24 5.81
CA VAL A 296 1.95 13.40 6.55
C VAL A 296 1.97 13.16 8.07
N TYR A 297 1.44 12.03 8.53
CA TYR A 297 1.10 11.85 9.94
C TYR A 297 2.10 11.03 10.77
N LYS A 298 3.09 10.37 10.14
CA LYS A 298 4.02 9.47 10.87
C LYS A 298 4.84 10.16 11.96
N ARG A 299 5.05 11.47 11.86
CA ARG A 299 5.76 12.27 12.88
C ARG A 299 4.88 12.52 14.12
N ARG A 300 3.56 12.58 13.94
CA ARG A 300 2.58 12.85 14.99
C ARG A 300 2.00 11.58 15.60
N LEU A 301 1.73 10.56 14.78
CA LEU A 301 1.00 9.36 15.16
C LEU A 301 1.92 8.13 15.25
N THR A 302 1.73 7.34 16.32
CA THR A 302 2.47 6.09 16.56
C THR A 302 2.13 5.03 15.50
N CYS A 303 0.88 5.00 15.04
CA CYS A 303 0.44 4.15 13.94
C CYS A 303 -0.48 4.94 12.99
N VAL A 304 -0.63 4.42 11.78
CA VAL A 304 -1.44 5.02 10.71
C VAL A 304 -2.40 3.98 10.17
N GLN A 305 -3.11 3.29 11.07
CA GLN A 305 -4.24 2.46 10.68
C GLN A 305 -5.42 3.39 10.37
N LEU A 306 -6.37 2.95 9.53
CA LEU A 306 -7.51 3.79 9.15
C LEU A 306 -8.30 4.24 10.37
N THR A 307 -8.58 3.33 11.30
CA THR A 307 -9.23 3.61 12.59
C THR A 307 -8.49 4.64 13.46
N GLU A 308 -7.16 4.65 13.41
CA GLU A 308 -6.36 5.66 14.12
C GLU A 308 -6.47 7.03 13.45
N LEU A 309 -6.49 7.07 12.12
CA LEU A 309 -6.69 8.32 11.37
C LEU A 309 -8.11 8.85 11.55
N GLU A 310 -9.11 8.00 11.61
CA GLU A 310 -10.48 8.41 11.93
C GLU A 310 -10.53 9.14 13.26
N ARG A 311 -9.96 8.56 14.32
CA ARG A 311 -9.95 9.18 15.64
C ARG A 311 -9.12 10.47 15.67
N GLN A 312 -7.88 10.43 15.17
CA GLN A 312 -6.89 11.51 15.37
C GLN A 312 -6.88 12.59 14.28
N VAL A 313 -7.53 12.35 13.15
CA VAL A 313 -7.60 13.27 12.00
C VAL A 313 -9.04 13.66 11.72
N LEU A 314 -9.93 12.67 11.57
CA LEU A 314 -11.35 12.93 11.28
C LEU A 314 -12.16 13.24 12.53
N GLY A 315 -11.63 13.01 13.74
CA GLY A 315 -12.38 13.19 14.99
C GLY A 315 -13.57 12.23 15.12
N LEU A 316 -13.47 11.06 14.48
CA LEU A 316 -14.51 10.03 14.45
C LEU A 316 -14.13 8.89 15.41
N GLU A 317 -14.99 8.62 16.39
CA GLU A 317 -14.92 7.42 17.22
C GLU A 317 -16.05 6.48 16.81
N ARG A 318 -15.67 5.26 16.41
CA ARG A 318 -16.64 4.22 16.05
C ARG A 318 -17.25 3.63 17.33
N VAL A 319 -18.57 3.51 17.36
CA VAL A 319 -19.33 2.86 18.44
C VAL A 319 -19.85 1.52 17.91
N ASP A 320 -19.71 0.45 18.70
CA ASP A 320 -20.20 -0.90 18.39
C ASP A 320 -19.70 -1.50 17.07
N ASP A 321 -18.44 -1.24 16.71
CA ASP A 321 -17.82 -1.77 15.48
C ASP A 321 -17.43 -3.26 15.61
N VAL A 322 -17.58 -4.01 14.51
CA VAL A 322 -17.15 -5.42 14.46
C VAL A 322 -15.63 -5.46 14.39
N GLY A 323 -14.99 -6.22 15.27
CA GLY A 323 -13.54 -6.38 15.20
C GLY A 323 -13.14 -7.05 13.89
N GLY A 324 -12.16 -6.51 13.16
CA GLY A 324 -11.72 -7.09 11.88
C GLY A 324 -11.35 -8.58 11.92
N ALA A 325 -10.92 -9.09 13.08
CA ALA A 325 -10.63 -10.51 13.29
C ALA A 325 -11.90 -11.40 13.39
N GLU A 326 -13.04 -10.81 13.71
CA GLU A 326 -14.35 -11.49 13.87
C GLU A 326 -15.12 -11.54 12.54
N ILE A 327 -14.85 -10.62 11.63
CA ILE A 327 -15.50 -10.49 10.32
C ILE A 327 -15.55 -11.83 9.54
N PRO A 328 -14.45 -12.62 9.42
CA PRO A 328 -14.50 -13.92 8.74
C PRO A 328 -15.42 -14.95 9.42
N VAL A 329 -15.53 -14.89 10.75
CA VAL A 329 -16.38 -15.80 11.54
C VAL A 329 -17.85 -15.46 11.29
N VAL A 330 -18.19 -14.17 11.30
CA VAL A 330 -19.54 -13.67 11.00
C VAL A 330 -20.00 -14.16 9.62
N TYR A 331 -19.15 -14.07 8.60
CA TYR A 331 -19.47 -14.57 7.27
C TYR A 331 -19.66 -16.09 7.24
N THR A 332 -18.80 -16.84 7.93
CA THR A 332 -18.91 -18.31 8.00
C THR A 332 -20.22 -18.76 8.66
N ASP A 333 -20.64 -18.06 9.72
CA ASP A 333 -21.90 -18.35 10.41
C ASP A 333 -23.12 -17.94 9.58
N PHE A 334 -23.03 -16.86 8.81
CA PHE A 334 -24.03 -16.50 7.81
C PHE A 334 -24.21 -17.62 6.77
N LEU A 335 -23.13 -18.16 6.21
CA LEU A 335 -23.21 -19.26 5.23
C LEU A 335 -23.86 -20.53 5.79
N ARG A 336 -23.68 -20.81 7.09
CA ARG A 336 -24.26 -21.99 7.75
C ARG A 336 -25.71 -21.79 8.17
N SER A 337 -26.00 -20.65 8.79
CA SER A 337 -27.31 -20.36 9.37
C SER A 337 -28.29 -19.81 8.35
N GLY A 338 -27.80 -19.09 7.33
CA GLY A 338 -28.60 -18.25 6.44
C GLY A 338 -29.21 -17.04 7.14
N ASP A 339 -28.77 -16.71 8.35
CA ASP A 339 -29.21 -15.54 9.12
C ASP A 339 -28.20 -14.41 8.97
N ALA A 340 -28.64 -13.30 8.40
CA ALA A 340 -27.80 -12.14 8.09
C ALA A 340 -27.75 -11.10 9.22
N SER A 341 -28.33 -11.39 10.40
CA SER A 341 -28.37 -10.47 11.54
C SER A 341 -27.00 -9.82 11.83
N ALA A 342 -25.95 -10.63 11.92
CA ALA A 342 -24.59 -10.16 12.20
C ALA A 342 -23.86 -9.58 10.96
N MET A 343 -24.29 -9.93 9.74
CA MET A 343 -23.72 -9.38 8.51
C MET A 343 -23.99 -7.89 8.36
N THR A 344 -25.06 -7.37 8.97
CA THR A 344 -25.34 -5.92 9.01
C THR A 344 -24.17 -5.14 9.60
N GLY A 345 -23.54 -5.64 10.67
CA GLY A 345 -22.38 -4.99 11.27
C GLY A 345 -21.17 -4.96 10.34
N VAL A 346 -20.92 -6.05 9.60
CA VAL A 346 -19.84 -6.13 8.60
C VAL A 346 -20.09 -5.17 7.43
N LEU A 347 -21.34 -5.06 6.98
CA LEU A 347 -21.71 -4.10 5.93
C LEU A 347 -21.50 -2.66 6.40
N THR A 348 -21.93 -2.32 7.61
CA THR A 348 -21.69 -0.98 8.19
C THR A 348 -20.21 -0.68 8.34
N HIS A 349 -19.40 -1.65 8.77
CA HIS A 349 -17.94 -1.51 8.87
C HIS A 349 -17.31 -1.12 7.54
N ASN A 350 -17.52 -1.95 6.51
CA ASN A 350 -16.98 -1.71 5.18
C ASN A 350 -17.51 -0.40 4.55
N ALA A 351 -18.76 -0.03 4.82
CA ALA A 351 -19.30 1.25 4.38
C ALA A 351 -18.59 2.44 5.06
N HIS A 352 -18.36 2.36 6.38
CA HIS A 352 -17.59 3.37 7.10
C HIS A 352 -16.15 3.48 6.59
N ASP A 353 -15.47 2.36 6.33
CA ASP A 353 -14.11 2.36 5.77
C ASP A 353 -14.05 3.11 4.44
N LEU A 354 -15.00 2.87 3.53
CA LEU A 354 -15.09 3.58 2.26
C LEU A 354 -15.37 5.08 2.43
N VAL A 355 -16.35 5.44 3.26
CA VAL A 355 -16.73 6.85 3.49
C VAL A 355 -15.57 7.60 4.16
N SER A 356 -14.88 6.99 5.10
CA SER A 356 -13.66 7.52 5.72
C SER A 356 -12.50 7.62 4.74
N LEU A 357 -12.37 6.70 3.79
CA LEU A 357 -11.36 6.79 2.74
C LEU A 357 -11.56 8.02 1.83
N VAL A 358 -12.81 8.29 1.44
CA VAL A 358 -13.19 9.49 0.67
C VAL A 358 -12.89 10.75 1.48
N ALA A 359 -13.34 10.81 2.73
CA ALA A 359 -13.10 11.95 3.62
C ALA A 359 -11.60 12.20 3.84
N LEU A 360 -10.81 11.15 4.04
CA LEU A 360 -9.37 11.23 4.24
C LEU A 360 -8.64 11.78 3.01
N LEU A 361 -9.06 11.40 1.79
CA LEU A 361 -8.51 12.00 0.56
C LEU A 361 -8.73 13.51 0.55
N GLY A 362 -9.96 13.96 0.84
CA GLY A 362 -10.28 15.38 0.92
C GLY A 362 -9.41 16.12 1.94
N VAL A 363 -9.31 15.60 3.16
CA VAL A 363 -8.49 16.20 4.23
C VAL A 363 -7.00 16.28 3.86
N LEU A 364 -6.44 15.23 3.23
CA LEU A 364 -5.04 15.23 2.82
C LEU A 364 -4.75 16.25 1.72
N VAL A 365 -5.68 16.43 0.78
CA VAL A 365 -5.57 17.43 -0.29
C VAL A 365 -5.70 18.84 0.26
N ASP A 366 -6.70 19.12 1.10
CA ASP A 366 -6.90 20.43 1.74
C ASP A 366 -5.66 20.83 2.54
N LYS A 367 -5.09 19.90 3.31
CA LYS A 367 -3.86 20.12 4.07
C LYS A 367 -2.65 20.43 3.19
N LEU A 368 -2.60 19.87 1.98
CA LEU A 368 -1.52 20.13 1.05
C LEU A 368 -1.69 21.48 0.33
N GLU A 369 -2.90 22.01 0.24
CA GLU A 369 -3.19 23.23 -0.51
C GLU A 369 -2.46 24.44 0.08
N SER A 370 -2.56 24.63 1.40
CA SER A 370 -1.94 25.75 2.11
C SER A 370 -1.47 25.40 3.52
N ALA A 371 -0.38 26.04 3.95
CA ALA A 371 0.05 26.01 5.35
C ALA A 371 -1.01 26.66 6.26
N SER A 372 -1.15 26.14 7.47
CA SER A 372 -2.14 26.60 8.44
C SER A 372 -1.56 26.55 9.83
N ASP A 373 -1.67 27.66 10.56
CA ASP A 373 -1.21 27.76 11.96
C ASP A 373 -2.13 26.98 12.92
N ALA A 374 -3.32 26.58 12.48
CA ALA A 374 -4.23 25.75 13.26
C ALA A 374 -3.86 24.25 13.24
N ASP A 375 -2.99 23.85 12.30
CA ASP A 375 -2.57 22.47 12.15
C ASP A 375 -1.37 22.11 13.04
N ASP A 376 -1.22 20.83 13.35
CA ASP A 376 -0.07 20.35 14.11
C ASP A 376 1.25 20.62 13.38
N VAL A 377 2.19 21.25 14.07
CA VAL A 377 3.50 21.63 13.52
C VAL A 377 4.31 20.42 12.99
N ARG A 378 4.07 19.21 13.51
CA ARG A 378 4.70 17.97 13.01
C ARG A 378 4.17 17.57 11.65
N ASP A 379 2.87 17.76 11.42
CA ASP A 379 2.25 17.53 10.11
C ASP A 379 2.74 18.60 9.11
N GLN A 380 2.88 19.86 9.55
CA GLN A 380 3.46 20.95 8.74
C GLN A 380 4.90 20.64 8.31
N LEU A 381 5.76 20.17 9.22
CA LEU A 381 7.13 19.74 8.86
C LEU A 381 7.10 18.59 7.84
N ALA A 382 6.22 17.62 8.02
CA ALA A 382 6.08 16.49 7.10
C ALA A 382 5.63 16.94 5.70
N LEU A 383 4.69 17.89 5.62
CA LEU A 383 4.22 18.51 4.37
C LEU A 383 5.31 19.36 3.70
N ALA A 384 6.18 20.02 4.48
CA ALA A 384 7.36 20.71 3.94
C ALA A 384 8.33 19.73 3.28
N GLU A 385 8.66 18.62 3.96
CA GLU A 385 9.52 17.55 3.43
C GLU A 385 8.94 16.91 2.17
N LEU A 386 7.63 16.65 2.19
CA LEU A 386 6.88 16.16 1.04
C LEU A 386 6.98 17.14 -0.14
N SER A 387 6.79 18.43 0.10
CA SER A 387 6.84 19.47 -0.93
C SER A 387 8.23 19.60 -1.55
N VAL A 388 9.31 19.48 -0.75
CA VAL A 388 10.69 19.42 -1.28
C VAL A 388 10.87 18.23 -2.22
N ARG A 389 10.36 17.05 -1.84
CA ARG A 389 10.45 15.83 -2.66
C ARG A 389 9.59 15.91 -3.92
N ALA A 390 8.48 16.63 -3.85
CA ALA A 390 7.61 16.91 -4.99
C ALA A 390 8.15 18.03 -5.90
N GLY A 391 9.27 18.67 -5.55
CA GLY A 391 9.87 19.75 -6.33
C GLY A 391 9.19 21.12 -6.15
N ASP A 392 8.29 21.26 -5.18
CA ASP A 392 7.53 22.48 -4.92
C ASP A 392 8.20 23.29 -3.79
N GLY A 393 9.16 24.12 -4.18
CA GLY A 393 9.96 24.91 -3.23
C GLY A 393 9.16 25.99 -2.49
N ASP A 394 8.14 26.55 -3.14
CA ASP A 394 7.30 27.60 -2.55
C ASP A 394 6.44 27.04 -1.43
N ARG A 395 5.75 25.92 -1.71
CA ARG A 395 4.97 25.21 -0.70
C ARG A 395 5.85 24.63 0.42
N ALA A 396 7.03 24.10 0.07
CA ALA A 396 7.99 23.63 1.05
C ALA A 396 8.41 24.73 2.04
N HIS A 397 8.69 25.93 1.53
CA HIS A 397 9.03 27.07 2.36
C HIS A 397 7.84 27.52 3.22
N ALA A 398 6.63 27.59 2.67
CA ALA A 398 5.44 28.00 3.41
C ALA A 398 5.17 27.08 4.62
N PHE A 399 5.13 25.76 4.40
CA PHE A 399 4.92 24.79 5.48
C PHE A 399 6.07 24.79 6.50
N ALA A 400 7.32 24.90 6.04
CA ALA A 400 8.46 24.95 6.95
C ALA A 400 8.49 26.24 7.80
N SER A 401 8.01 27.35 7.25
CA SER A 401 7.85 28.59 8.00
C SER A 401 6.89 28.41 9.18
N THR A 402 5.72 27.82 8.95
CA THR A 402 4.76 27.50 10.03
C THR A 402 5.34 26.48 11.02
N ALA A 403 5.96 25.41 10.53
CA ALA A 403 6.59 24.39 11.38
C ALA A 403 7.73 24.95 12.25
N SER A 404 8.43 25.99 11.79
CA SER A 404 9.51 26.65 12.54
C SER A 404 9.06 27.35 13.82
N LEU A 405 7.76 27.55 14.01
CA LEU A 405 7.17 28.14 15.22
C LEU A 405 6.93 27.10 16.33
N GLY A 406 7.12 25.82 16.04
CA GLY A 406 6.95 24.74 17.01
C GLY A 406 8.12 24.57 17.99
N ALA A 407 8.10 23.46 18.74
CA ALA A 407 9.21 23.06 19.61
C ALA A 407 10.49 22.77 18.81
N ASN A 408 11.65 22.84 19.48
CA ASN A 408 12.96 22.71 18.86
C ASN A 408 13.12 21.47 17.96
N GLU A 409 12.59 20.32 18.38
CA GLU A 409 12.62 19.06 17.63
C GLU A 409 11.96 19.15 16.23
N VAL A 410 11.01 20.06 16.06
CA VAL A 410 10.33 20.33 14.79
C VAL A 410 10.93 21.57 14.12
N SER A 411 11.23 22.60 14.90
CA SER A 411 11.70 23.89 14.42
C SER A 411 13.09 23.81 13.79
N ALA A 412 14.04 23.09 14.39
CA ALA A 412 15.39 22.93 13.83
C ALA A 412 15.36 22.27 12.43
N PRO A 413 14.71 21.10 12.24
CA PRO A 413 14.57 20.52 10.90
C PRO A 413 13.83 21.41 9.91
N ALA A 414 12.79 22.15 10.36
CA ALA A 414 12.06 23.07 9.50
C ALA A 414 12.95 24.22 9.00
N LEU A 415 13.73 24.84 9.88
CA LEU A 415 14.68 25.90 9.54
C LEU A 415 15.79 25.40 8.61
N ALA A 416 16.32 24.19 8.87
CA ALA A 416 17.30 23.56 7.98
C ALA A 416 16.72 23.30 6.58
N LEU A 417 15.45 22.87 6.50
CA LEU A 417 14.75 22.68 5.23
C LEU A 417 14.53 24.01 4.50
N MET A 418 14.11 25.07 5.20
CA MET A 418 13.99 26.43 4.63
C MET A 418 15.33 26.90 4.04
N ALA A 419 16.43 26.71 4.77
CA ALA A 419 17.76 27.03 4.26
C ALA A 419 18.10 26.25 2.98
N GLY A 420 17.72 24.97 2.92
CA GLY A 420 17.80 24.15 1.70
C GLY A 420 17.05 24.75 0.52
N VAL A 421 15.84 25.28 0.75
CA VAL A 421 15.04 25.97 -0.28
C VAL A 421 15.72 27.27 -0.72
N HIS A 422 16.13 28.13 0.20
CA HIS A 422 16.84 29.38 -0.10
C HIS A 422 18.14 29.13 -0.88
N LYS A 423 18.89 28.08 -0.53
CA LYS A 423 20.09 27.65 -1.28
C LYS A 423 19.77 27.33 -2.74
N LYS A 424 18.67 26.62 -3.01
CA LYS A 424 18.23 26.32 -4.39
C LYS A 424 17.87 27.59 -5.17
N ARG A 425 17.31 28.60 -4.50
CA ARG A 425 17.02 29.94 -5.05
C ARG A 425 18.24 30.87 -5.12
N ARG A 426 19.41 30.43 -4.65
CA ARG A 426 20.66 31.22 -4.54
C ARG A 426 20.58 32.40 -3.56
N GLU A 427 19.65 32.33 -2.60
CA GLU A 427 19.45 33.30 -1.52
C GLU A 427 20.35 32.95 -0.33
N TYR A 428 21.67 32.96 -0.54
CA TYR A 428 22.62 32.39 0.42
C TYR A 428 22.65 33.11 1.77
N SER A 429 22.46 34.44 1.80
CA SER A 429 22.39 35.21 3.05
C SER A 429 21.22 34.78 3.92
N THR A 430 20.03 34.61 3.32
CA THR A 430 18.82 34.14 4.02
C THR A 430 18.98 32.69 4.48
N ALA A 431 19.61 31.84 3.65
CA ALA A 431 19.88 30.45 4.02
C ALA A 431 20.80 30.35 5.26
N VAL A 432 21.81 31.20 5.36
CA VAL A 432 22.70 31.25 6.53
C VAL A 432 21.93 31.66 7.78
N VAL A 433 21.08 32.70 7.71
CA VAL A 433 20.26 33.12 8.87
C VAL A 433 19.36 31.97 9.35
N ALA A 434 18.73 31.23 8.44
CA ALA A 434 17.91 30.08 8.80
C ALA A 434 18.75 28.95 9.44
N LEU A 435 19.91 28.63 8.88
CA LEU A 435 20.81 27.59 9.43
C LEU A 435 21.41 27.97 10.79
N GLU A 436 21.76 29.23 11.01
CA GLU A 436 22.26 29.70 12.30
C GLU A 436 21.21 29.56 13.39
N ARG A 437 19.95 29.91 13.07
CA ARG A 437 18.82 29.66 13.96
C ARG A 437 18.62 28.16 14.21
N ALA A 438 18.72 27.34 13.16
CA ALA A 438 18.59 25.88 13.29
C ALA A 438 19.65 25.30 14.22
N VAL A 439 20.92 25.68 14.04
CA VAL A 439 22.04 25.27 14.90
C VAL A 439 21.80 25.64 16.36
N ALA A 440 21.34 26.87 16.62
CA ALA A 440 21.15 27.37 17.98
C ALA A 440 20.12 26.57 18.79
N ILE A 441 19.23 25.83 18.13
CA ILE A 441 18.15 25.06 18.77
C ILE A 441 18.24 23.55 18.48
N SER A 442 19.26 23.10 17.75
CA SER A 442 19.48 21.67 17.44
C SER A 442 20.13 20.94 18.60
N ASP A 443 19.90 19.63 18.67
CA ASP A 443 20.63 18.74 19.57
C ASP A 443 22.08 18.52 19.12
N GLU A 444 22.87 17.90 20.00
CA GLU A 444 24.29 17.61 19.76
C GLU A 444 24.53 16.63 18.60
N GLU A 445 23.52 15.82 18.23
CA GLU A 445 23.63 14.83 17.16
C GLU A 445 23.44 15.49 15.78
N ALA A 446 22.50 16.41 15.66
CA ALA A 446 22.16 17.11 14.42
C ALA A 446 23.05 18.33 14.15
N ALA A 447 23.47 19.06 15.20
CA ALA A 447 24.20 20.32 15.08
C ALA A 447 25.48 20.24 14.21
N PRO A 448 26.33 19.19 14.31
CA PRO A 448 27.55 19.12 13.50
C PRO A 448 27.30 19.16 11.99
N ARG A 449 26.21 18.53 11.52
CA ARG A 449 25.85 18.51 10.09
C ARG A 449 25.43 19.90 9.61
N LEU A 450 24.70 20.64 10.43
CA LEU A 450 24.29 22.01 10.12
C LEU A 450 25.48 22.97 10.13
N HIS A 451 26.41 22.81 11.08
CA HIS A 451 27.68 23.53 11.10
C HIS A 451 28.52 23.29 9.84
N LEU A 452 28.57 22.04 9.35
CA LEU A 452 29.26 21.74 8.10
C LEU A 452 28.65 22.48 6.91
N GLU A 453 27.32 22.61 6.86
CA GLU A 453 26.65 23.39 5.83
C GLU A 453 26.97 24.88 5.92
N LEU A 454 26.90 25.46 7.11
CA LEU A 454 27.27 26.87 7.36
C LEU A 454 28.72 27.15 6.96
N ALA A 455 29.66 26.29 7.34
CA ALA A 455 31.07 26.42 6.96
C ALA A 455 31.24 26.50 5.44
N LYS A 456 30.53 25.65 4.69
CA LYS A 456 30.56 25.66 3.22
C LYS A 456 29.93 26.93 2.64
N LEU A 457 28.84 27.44 3.22
CA LEU A 457 28.17 28.65 2.76
C LEU A 457 29.03 29.90 2.97
N TYR A 458 29.58 30.04 4.18
CA TYR A 458 30.47 31.14 4.53
C TYR A 458 31.76 31.14 3.70
N GLU A 459 32.35 29.97 3.46
CA GLU A 459 33.57 29.83 2.66
C GLU A 459 33.33 30.17 1.17
N ARG A 460 32.29 29.58 0.57
CA ARG A 460 32.13 29.59 -0.89
C ARG A 460 31.37 30.79 -1.42
N TYR A 461 30.33 31.23 -0.70
CA TYR A 461 29.38 32.23 -1.21
C TYR A 461 29.53 33.57 -0.49
N LEU A 462 29.60 33.57 0.84
CA LEU A 462 29.72 34.82 1.61
C LEU A 462 31.17 35.30 1.79
N ARG A 463 32.15 34.49 1.38
CA ARG A 463 33.59 34.80 1.44
C ARG A 463 34.05 35.30 2.82
N ASN A 464 33.50 34.73 3.88
CA ASN A 464 33.86 35.03 5.27
C ASN A 464 34.62 33.84 5.89
N PRO A 465 35.96 33.79 5.76
CA PRO A 465 36.74 32.66 6.25
C PRO A 465 36.72 32.54 7.78
N SER A 466 36.55 33.64 8.51
CA SER A 466 36.48 33.64 9.98
C SER A 466 35.25 32.91 10.48
N ARG A 467 34.06 33.25 9.99
CA ARG A 467 32.81 32.54 10.30
C ARG A 467 32.83 31.10 9.76
N ALA A 468 33.40 30.89 8.58
CA ALA A 468 33.55 29.54 8.03
C ALA A 468 34.42 28.65 8.94
N LEU A 469 35.51 29.18 9.49
CA LEU A 469 36.42 28.47 10.40
C LEU A 469 35.73 28.10 11.71
N GLU A 470 34.97 29.02 12.30
CA GLU A 470 34.19 28.79 13.52
C GLU A 470 33.26 27.58 13.35
N HIS A 471 32.46 27.58 12.28
CA HIS A 471 31.56 26.47 12.01
C HIS A 471 32.30 25.19 11.57
N ALA A 472 33.45 25.28 10.88
CA ALA A 472 34.23 24.11 10.51
C ALA A 472 34.77 23.36 11.74
N ARG A 473 35.14 24.08 12.80
CA ARG A 473 35.56 23.50 14.09
C ARG A 473 34.41 22.81 14.80
N ALA A 474 33.21 23.42 14.76
CA ALA A 474 32.00 22.86 15.37
C ALA A 474 31.36 21.71 14.56
N ALA A 475 31.81 21.48 13.32
CA ALA A 475 31.34 20.40 12.45
C ALA A 475 32.06 19.05 12.68
N MET A 476 32.70 18.88 13.83
CA MET A 476 33.42 17.64 14.18
C MET A 476 32.46 16.45 14.07
N PHE A 477 32.89 15.35 13.44
CA PHE A 477 32.10 14.15 13.13
C PHE A 477 31.06 14.26 11.98
N ALA A 478 30.84 15.43 11.38
CA ALA A 478 29.95 15.57 10.22
C ALA A 478 30.62 15.26 8.86
N GLU A 479 31.95 15.24 8.81
CA GLU A 479 32.74 14.82 7.64
C GLU A 479 33.95 13.98 8.10
N PRO A 480 34.60 13.20 7.22
CA PRO A 480 35.78 12.42 7.58
C PRO A 480 36.87 13.32 8.22
N GLU A 481 37.50 12.82 9.28
CA GLU A 481 38.43 13.60 10.13
C GLU A 481 39.52 14.31 9.31
N LEU A 482 40.13 13.61 8.35
CA LEU A 482 41.16 14.19 7.48
C LEU A 482 40.61 15.33 6.60
N ALA A 483 39.36 15.23 6.14
CA ALA A 483 38.72 16.28 5.33
C ALA A 483 38.43 17.53 6.19
N ASN A 484 37.96 17.32 7.41
CA ASN A 484 37.71 18.39 8.37
C ASN A 484 39.00 19.12 8.76
N ALA A 485 40.06 18.37 9.12
CA ALA A 485 41.36 18.92 9.46
C ALA A 485 41.95 19.78 8.33
N LYS A 486 41.89 19.30 7.07
CA LYS A 486 42.32 20.05 5.88
C LYS A 486 41.50 21.33 5.67
N ARG A 487 40.19 21.29 5.92
CA ARG A 487 39.32 22.48 5.84
C ARG A 487 39.70 23.50 6.90
N ILE A 488 39.84 23.09 8.16
CA ILE A 488 40.23 23.96 9.27
C ILE A 488 41.58 24.62 8.98
N GLN A 489 42.58 23.86 8.52
CA GLN A 489 43.89 24.41 8.16
C GLN A 489 43.79 25.48 7.07
N ARG A 490 43.10 25.19 5.96
CA ARG A 490 42.91 26.14 4.85
C ARG A 490 42.20 27.41 5.30
N LEU A 491 41.14 27.27 6.07
CA LEU A 491 40.35 28.41 6.56
C LEU A 491 41.11 29.22 7.59
N SER A 492 41.94 28.59 8.43
CA SER A 492 42.80 29.28 9.40
C SER A 492 43.80 30.20 8.70
N ILE A 493 44.48 29.74 7.65
CA ILE A 493 45.40 30.56 6.85
C ILE A 493 44.64 31.73 6.20
N SER A 494 43.48 31.42 5.59
CA SER A 494 42.66 32.42 4.88
C SER A 494 42.12 33.50 5.83
N ALA A 495 41.74 33.13 7.05
CA ALA A 495 41.26 34.08 8.07
C ALA A 495 42.40 34.97 8.61
N SER A 496 43.59 34.41 8.82
CA SER A 496 44.76 35.18 9.28
C SER A 496 45.23 36.21 8.24
N HIS A 497 45.22 35.89 6.95
CA HIS A 497 45.59 36.83 5.90
C HIS A 497 44.60 38.01 5.76
N LEU A 498 43.33 37.82 6.10
CA LEU A 498 42.34 38.90 6.13
C LEU A 498 42.46 39.84 7.33
N MET A 499 43.20 39.44 8.39
CA MET A 499 43.42 40.23 9.60
C MET A 499 44.74 41.03 9.60
N LEU A 500 45.57 40.89 8.58
CA LEU A 500 46.75 41.75 8.40
C LEU A 500 46.28 43.11 7.85
N PRO A 501 46.61 44.25 8.49
CA PRO A 501 46.36 45.56 7.92
C PRO A 501 47.05 45.67 6.56
N LEU A 502 46.32 46.13 5.55
CA LEU A 502 46.88 46.72 4.34
C LEU A 502 47.53 48.06 4.73
N ASP A 503 48.65 48.01 5.44
CA ASP A 503 49.51 49.16 5.68
C ASP A 503 50.93 48.65 5.95
N LEU A 504 51.65 48.38 4.86
CA LEU A 504 53.09 48.52 4.76
C LEU A 504 53.42 48.82 3.29
N ASP A 505 53.24 50.07 2.89
CA ASP A 505 53.98 50.64 1.75
C ASP A 505 55.29 51.21 2.32
N PRO A 506 56.47 50.91 1.73
CA PRO A 506 57.78 51.19 2.32
C PRO A 506 58.20 52.66 2.32
#